data_AF-A0A2G6MS51-F1
#
_entry.id   AF-A0A2G6MS51-F1
#
_cell.length_a   1.000
_cell.length_b   1.000
_cell.length_c   1.000
_cell.angle_alpha   90.00
_cell.angle_beta   90.00
_cell.angle_gamma   90.00
#
_symmetry.space_group_name_H-M   'P 1'
#
loop_
_entity.id
_entity.type
_entity.pdbx_description
1 polymer ?
#
loop_
_entity_poly.entity_id
_entity_poly.type
_entity_poly.pdbx_seq_one_letter_code
_entity_poly.pdbx_strand_id
1 'polypeptide(L)'
;MPIRHCLLSVFLVFLTFIPFIFVSGCGLFNRVSSSLEQVQSSRSAVEKKPVAVYHDFEDVLVPEELTILKDRTVIVSTPGFRSGILALRGRVESNSLYNFFSTNMEKDNWEILSRIKAPETIIMVFQKATRCAVITIREEAIYTYVEIGIAPTLGGVSKISQAIRLTDDDLE
;
A
#
# COMPACT_ATOMS: atom_id res chain seq x y z
N MET A 1 -9.44 34.69 -18.11
CA MET A 1 -8.84 34.16 -16.86
C MET A 1 -9.30 34.98 -15.64
N PRO A 2 -10.43 34.67 -14.96
CA PRO A 2 -10.76 35.31 -13.67
C PRO A 2 -10.82 34.35 -12.46
N ILE A 3 -10.68 33.03 -12.67
CA ILE A 3 -10.91 32.00 -11.64
C ILE A 3 -9.88 32.03 -10.50
N ARG A 4 -8.63 32.45 -10.79
CA ARG A 4 -7.52 32.48 -9.81
C ARG A 4 -7.68 33.56 -8.73
N HIS A 5 -8.34 34.67 -9.05
CA HIS A 5 -8.60 35.75 -8.09
C HIS A 5 -9.75 35.43 -7.12
N CYS A 6 -10.72 34.62 -7.57
CA CYS A 6 -11.84 34.20 -6.74
C CYS A 6 -11.38 33.18 -5.69
N LEU A 7 -10.58 32.19 -6.08
CA LEU A 7 -10.01 31.18 -5.17
C LEU A 7 -9.08 31.80 -4.10
N LEU A 8 -8.27 32.79 -4.48
CA LEU A 8 -7.37 33.48 -3.55
C LEU A 8 -8.14 34.33 -2.51
N SER A 9 -9.24 34.99 -2.93
CA SER A 9 -10.09 35.76 -2.02
C SER A 9 -10.86 34.87 -1.05
N VAL A 10 -11.40 33.73 -1.53
CA VAL A 10 -12.11 32.77 -0.67
C VAL A 10 -11.15 32.16 0.36
N PHE A 11 -9.91 31.86 -0.04
CA PHE A 11 -8.89 31.31 0.85
C PHE A 11 -8.46 32.33 1.94
N LEU A 12 -8.31 33.62 1.59
CA LEU A 12 -7.99 34.69 2.55
C LEU A 12 -9.12 34.96 3.56
N VAL A 13 -10.38 34.84 3.13
CA VAL A 13 -11.54 34.96 4.03
C VAL A 13 -11.61 33.77 5.00
N PHE A 14 -11.33 32.55 4.54
CA PHE A 14 -11.29 31.38 5.42
C PHE A 14 -10.14 31.45 6.43
N LEU A 15 -8.95 31.88 6.00
CA LEU A 15 -7.77 31.99 6.87
C LEU A 15 -7.97 33.00 8.02
N THR A 16 -8.83 34.00 7.82
CA THR A 16 -9.14 35.03 8.82
C THR A 16 -10.31 34.65 9.74
N PHE A 17 -11.23 33.78 9.31
CA PHE A 17 -12.36 33.31 10.12
C PHE A 17 -12.05 32.09 11.00
N ILE A 18 -11.13 31.22 10.60
CA ILE A 18 -10.74 30.02 11.36
C ILE A 18 -10.18 30.32 12.78
N PRO A 19 -9.38 31.38 13.03
CA PRO A 19 -8.85 31.64 14.38
C PRO A 19 -9.89 32.19 15.37
N PHE A 20 -11.07 32.64 14.91
CA PHE A 20 -12.12 33.16 15.79
C PHE A 20 -12.92 32.06 16.51
N ILE A 21 -12.82 30.81 16.06
CA ILE A 21 -13.60 29.67 16.60
C ILE A 21 -12.90 28.99 17.79
N PHE A 22 -11.60 29.24 18.02
CA PHE A 22 -10.81 28.51 19.02
C PHE A 22 -10.65 29.20 20.39
N VAL A 23 -11.29 30.35 20.63
CA VAL A 23 -11.25 31.03 21.95
C VAL A 23 -12.56 30.84 22.71
N SER A 24 -12.87 29.59 23.07
CA SER A 24 -13.71 29.26 24.21
C SER A 24 -13.53 27.78 24.56
N GLY A 25 -12.70 27.53 25.57
CA GLY A 25 -12.44 26.19 26.09
C GLY A 25 -11.53 26.23 27.31
N CYS A 26 -11.97 26.86 28.39
CA CYS A 26 -11.39 26.64 29.72
C CYS A 26 -12.05 25.43 30.37
N GLY A 27 -11.24 24.42 30.73
CA GLY A 27 -11.66 23.25 31.51
C GLY A 27 -10.55 22.85 32.48
N LEU A 28 -10.74 23.26 33.74
CA LEU A 28 -9.95 22.96 34.92
C LEU A 28 -9.77 21.44 35.13
N PHE A 29 -8.53 20.92 35.23
CA PHE A 29 -8.29 19.60 35.82
C PHE A 29 -7.05 19.59 36.70
N ASN A 30 -7.22 18.91 37.83
CA ASN A 30 -6.57 19.13 39.10
C ASN A 30 -5.15 18.53 39.18
N ARG A 31 -4.23 19.23 39.85
CA ARG A 31 -2.95 18.68 40.33
C ARG A 31 -3.23 17.78 41.54
N VAL A 32 -2.88 16.50 41.45
CA VAL A 32 -2.51 15.69 42.63
C VAL A 32 -1.20 15.00 42.31
N SER A 33 -0.15 15.47 42.98
CA SER A 33 1.09 14.73 43.17
C SER A 33 0.91 13.86 44.40
N SER A 34 1.03 12.55 44.24
CA SER A 34 1.31 11.64 45.36
C SER A 34 2.29 10.59 44.87
N SER A 35 3.53 10.74 45.33
CA SER A 35 4.51 9.67 45.38
C SER A 35 3.93 8.49 46.16
N LEU A 36 4.12 7.26 45.66
CA LEU A 36 4.97 6.24 46.28
C LEU A 36 4.81 4.93 45.50
N GLU A 37 5.98 4.33 45.22
CA GLU A 37 6.24 2.90 45.07
C GLU A 37 5.31 2.05 44.20
N GLN A 38 5.80 1.71 43.00
CA GLN A 38 5.60 0.34 42.51
C GLN A 38 6.79 -0.13 41.66
N VAL A 39 7.68 -0.86 42.34
CA VAL A 39 8.31 -2.12 41.93
C VAL A 39 8.65 -2.27 40.44
N GLN A 40 9.95 -2.26 40.18
CA GLN A 40 10.60 -2.84 39.01
C GLN A 40 9.98 -4.18 38.62
N SER A 41 9.29 -4.20 37.48
CA SER A 41 9.13 -5.40 36.67
C SER A 41 9.75 -5.09 35.31
N SER A 42 10.82 -5.81 35.02
CA SER A 42 11.59 -5.80 33.78
C SER A 42 10.69 -5.80 32.55
N ARG A 43 10.59 -4.65 31.88
CA ARG A 43 10.03 -4.53 30.54
C ARG A 43 11.04 -5.15 29.59
N SER A 44 10.93 -6.47 29.39
CA SER A 44 11.55 -7.12 28.25
C SER A 44 10.97 -6.44 27.01
N ALA A 45 11.79 -5.63 26.34
CA ALA A 45 11.49 -5.10 25.03
C ALA A 45 11.37 -6.30 24.09
N VAL A 46 10.16 -6.82 23.96
CA VAL A 46 9.81 -7.62 22.78
C VAL A 46 9.81 -6.63 21.64
N GLU A 47 10.95 -6.58 20.96
CA GLU A 47 11.09 -6.07 19.61
C GLU A 47 9.97 -6.72 18.80
N LYS A 48 8.87 -5.98 18.58
CA LYS A 48 7.80 -6.37 17.69
C LYS A 48 8.39 -6.34 16.29
N LYS A 49 9.08 -7.41 15.90
CA LYS A 49 9.31 -7.70 14.49
C LYS A 49 7.93 -7.74 13.84
N PRO A 50 7.68 -6.94 12.79
CA PRO A 50 6.39 -6.96 12.13
C PRO A 50 6.18 -8.37 11.56
N VAL A 51 5.17 -9.04 12.11
CA VAL A 51 4.63 -10.31 11.65
C VAL A 51 3.76 -9.97 10.45
N ALA A 52 4.37 -9.95 9.26
CA ALA A 52 3.63 -9.84 8.01
C ALA A 52 2.59 -10.98 7.96
N VAL A 53 1.30 -10.61 7.94
CA VAL A 53 0.20 -11.56 8.00
C VAL A 53 -0.10 -12.03 6.58
N TYR A 54 0.09 -13.32 6.33
CA TYR A 54 -0.28 -13.98 5.09
C TYR A 54 -1.80 -14.07 4.98
N HIS A 55 -2.42 -13.05 4.39
CA HIS A 55 -3.84 -13.02 4.11
C HIS A 55 -4.09 -13.65 2.74
N ASP A 56 -4.50 -14.93 2.76
CA ASP A 56 -5.10 -15.70 1.66
C ASP A 56 -4.24 -16.04 0.43
N PHE A 57 -3.20 -15.26 0.13
CA PHE A 57 -2.15 -15.57 -0.83
C PHE A 57 -0.87 -15.96 -0.08
N GLU A 58 -0.56 -17.25 -0.04
CA GLU A 58 0.56 -17.81 0.74
C GLU A 58 1.94 -17.33 0.29
N ASP A 59 2.03 -16.77 -0.92
CA ASP A 59 3.27 -16.41 -1.60
C ASP A 59 3.41 -14.91 -1.91
N VAL A 60 2.57 -14.06 -1.32
CA VAL A 60 2.69 -12.60 -1.39
C VAL A 60 2.60 -12.00 0.00
N LEU A 61 3.70 -11.42 0.46
CA LEU A 61 3.74 -10.68 1.71
C LEU A 61 2.96 -9.37 1.59
N VAL A 62 2.18 -9.06 2.62
CA VAL A 62 1.40 -7.82 2.74
C VAL A 62 1.94 -6.99 3.92
N PRO A 63 2.23 -5.69 3.74
CA PRO A 63 2.63 -4.81 4.84
C PRO A 63 1.54 -4.70 5.92
N GLU A 64 1.94 -4.69 7.20
CA GLU A 64 1.01 -4.58 8.34
C GLU A 64 0.25 -3.24 8.38
N GLU A 65 0.82 -2.21 7.77
CA GLU A 65 0.27 -0.86 7.73
C GLU A 65 -0.91 -0.72 6.76
N LEU A 66 -1.16 -1.75 5.94
CA LEU A 66 -2.27 -1.80 5.00
C LEU A 66 -3.48 -2.51 5.63
N THR A 67 -4.66 -1.95 5.41
CA THR A 67 -5.94 -2.53 5.79
C THR A 67 -6.65 -3.08 4.56
N ILE A 68 -7.18 -4.29 4.65
CA ILE A 68 -7.92 -4.96 3.57
C ILE A 68 -9.27 -4.28 3.35
N LEU A 69 -9.58 -4.00 2.08
CA LEU A 69 -10.88 -3.54 1.61
C LEU A 69 -11.71 -4.75 1.17
N LYS A 70 -12.49 -5.30 2.11
CA LYS A 70 -13.27 -6.53 1.89
C LYS A 70 -14.29 -6.41 0.76
N ASP A 71 -14.83 -5.22 0.55
CA ASP A 71 -15.79 -4.89 -0.52
C ASP A 71 -15.18 -4.91 -1.92
N ARG A 72 -13.86 -4.79 -2.03
CA ARG A 72 -13.10 -4.79 -3.29
C ARG A 72 -12.16 -5.98 -3.43
N THR A 73 -12.20 -6.89 -2.46
CA THR A 73 -11.39 -8.11 -2.42
C THR A 73 -12.25 -9.28 -2.87
N VAL A 74 -11.76 -10.01 -3.86
CA VAL A 74 -12.41 -11.22 -4.39
C VAL A 74 -11.36 -12.30 -4.46
N ILE A 75 -11.56 -13.39 -3.72
CA ILE A 75 -10.64 -14.53 -3.71
C ILE A 75 -11.43 -15.78 -4.05
N VAL A 76 -10.94 -16.48 -5.07
CA VAL A 76 -11.48 -17.75 -5.54
C VAL A 76 -10.42 -18.82 -5.27
N SER A 77 -10.80 -19.80 -4.44
CA SER A 77 -9.96 -20.96 -4.16
C SER A 77 -10.55 -22.16 -4.89
N THR A 78 -9.74 -22.76 -5.76
CA THR A 78 -10.05 -24.05 -6.39
C THR A 78 -9.02 -25.09 -5.92
N PRO A 79 -9.30 -26.40 -6.04
CA PRO A 79 -8.31 -27.42 -5.71
C PRO A 79 -7.02 -27.21 -6.53
N GLY A 80 -5.94 -26.86 -5.83
CA GLY A 80 -4.61 -26.68 -6.42
C GLY A 80 -4.21 -25.22 -6.73
N PHE A 81 -5.13 -24.25 -6.73
CA PHE A 81 -4.74 -22.84 -6.89
C PHE A 81 -5.73 -21.84 -6.27
N ARG A 82 -5.19 -20.75 -5.75
CA ARG A 82 -5.93 -19.55 -5.35
C ARG A 82 -5.68 -18.44 -6.36
N SER A 83 -6.73 -17.75 -6.73
CA SER A 83 -6.70 -16.63 -7.67
C SER A 83 -7.68 -15.56 -7.20
N GLY A 84 -7.43 -14.31 -7.56
CA GLY A 84 -8.30 -13.23 -7.15
C GLY A 84 -7.60 -11.89 -7.13
N ILE A 85 -8.29 -10.93 -6.52
CA ILE A 85 -7.83 -9.56 -6.29
C ILE A 85 -7.92 -9.30 -4.80
N LEU A 86 -6.80 -8.94 -4.17
CA LEU A 86 -6.75 -8.42 -2.82
C LEU A 86 -6.56 -6.91 -2.90
N ALA A 87 -7.57 -6.17 -2.45
CA ALA A 87 -7.55 -4.73 -2.40
C ALA A 87 -7.23 -4.25 -0.99
N LEU A 88 -6.28 -3.33 -0.87
CA LEU A 88 -5.81 -2.79 0.40
C LEU A 88 -5.70 -1.27 0.34
N ARG A 89 -5.69 -0.63 1.49
CA ARG A 89 -5.37 0.79 1.63
C ARG A 89 -4.54 1.06 2.88
N GLY A 90 -3.73 2.11 2.84
CA GLY A 90 -3.01 2.59 4.02
C GLY A 90 -2.48 4.01 3.82
N ARG A 91 -1.83 4.55 4.84
CA ARG A 91 -1.17 5.87 4.80
C ARG A 91 0.34 5.67 4.68
N VAL A 92 0.74 4.94 3.63
CA VAL A 92 2.13 4.58 3.35
C VAL A 92 2.50 5.19 2.02
N GLU A 93 3.71 5.73 1.94
CA GLU A 93 4.23 6.36 0.73
C GLU A 93 4.43 5.32 -0.38
N SER A 94 4.12 5.71 -1.62
CA SER A 94 4.05 4.78 -2.76
C SER A 94 5.41 4.14 -3.09
N ASN A 95 6.52 4.86 -2.96
CA ASN A 95 7.86 4.29 -3.18
C ASN A 95 8.24 3.27 -2.11
N SER A 96 7.84 3.49 -0.86
CA SER A 96 8.03 2.55 0.24
C SER A 96 7.31 1.23 -0.03
N LEU A 97 6.05 1.29 -0.50
CA LEU A 97 5.29 0.11 -0.92
C LEU A 97 5.93 -0.58 -2.13
N TYR A 98 6.35 0.18 -3.13
CA TYR A 98 7.05 -0.34 -4.30
C TYR A 98 8.33 -1.11 -3.92
N ASN A 99 9.16 -0.55 -3.03
CA ASN A 99 10.38 -1.20 -2.56
C ASN A 99 10.05 -2.47 -1.78
N PHE A 100 9.06 -2.40 -0.90
CA PHE A 100 8.58 -3.56 -0.14
C PHE A 100 8.18 -4.70 -1.07
N PHE A 101 7.31 -4.44 -2.06
CA PHE A 101 6.87 -5.48 -2.97
C PHE A 101 7.98 -5.97 -3.89
N SER A 102 8.86 -5.10 -4.40
CA SER A 102 10.00 -5.52 -5.22
C SER A 102 10.87 -6.52 -4.47
N THR A 103 11.30 -6.14 -3.27
CA THR A 103 12.22 -6.96 -2.48
C THR A 103 11.58 -8.27 -2.02
N ASN A 104 10.35 -8.24 -1.52
CA ASN A 104 9.73 -9.45 -0.98
C ASN A 104 9.27 -10.42 -2.07
N MET A 105 8.77 -9.91 -3.21
CA MET A 105 8.41 -10.78 -4.33
C MET A 105 9.65 -11.49 -4.90
N GLU A 106 10.77 -10.77 -5.09
CA GLU A 106 12.02 -11.38 -5.53
C GLU A 106 12.54 -12.44 -4.54
N LYS A 107 12.50 -12.16 -3.23
CA LYS A 107 12.86 -13.14 -2.18
C LYS A 107 12.00 -14.40 -2.22
N ASP A 108 10.73 -14.26 -2.57
CA ASP A 108 9.77 -15.35 -2.70
C ASP A 108 9.83 -16.01 -4.10
N ASN A 109 10.92 -15.82 -4.83
CA ASN A 109 11.19 -16.40 -6.16
C ASN A 109 10.17 -16.01 -7.24
N TRP A 110 9.61 -14.81 -7.15
CA TRP A 110 8.89 -14.21 -8.27
C TRP A 110 9.87 -13.51 -9.22
N GLU A 111 9.74 -13.77 -10.52
CA GLU A 111 10.50 -13.08 -11.55
C GLU A 111 9.76 -11.81 -11.98
N ILE A 112 10.46 -10.68 -12.08
CA ILE A 112 9.88 -9.43 -12.55
C ILE A 112 9.74 -9.50 -14.07
N LEU A 113 8.51 -9.32 -14.57
CA LEU A 113 8.22 -9.17 -15.99
C LEU A 113 8.22 -7.71 -16.43
N SER A 114 7.62 -6.83 -15.63
CA SER A 114 7.46 -5.44 -16.00
C SER A 114 7.26 -4.55 -14.79
N ARG A 115 7.59 -3.28 -14.97
CA ARG A 115 7.49 -2.24 -13.95
C ARG A 115 7.23 -0.90 -14.62
N ILE A 116 6.05 -0.35 -14.36
CA ILE A 116 5.62 0.93 -14.90
C ILE A 116 5.46 1.89 -13.72
N LYS A 117 6.12 3.04 -13.79
CA LYS A 117 5.99 4.11 -12.80
C LYS A 117 5.42 5.35 -13.46
N ALA A 118 4.25 5.76 -13.02
CA ALA A 118 3.63 7.05 -13.30
C ALA A 118 3.53 7.86 -11.98
N PRO A 119 3.32 9.19 -12.04
CA PRO A 119 3.32 10.05 -10.85
C PRO A 119 2.41 9.58 -9.70
N GLU A 120 1.24 9.04 -10.00
CA GLU A 120 0.25 8.60 -9.00
C GLU A 120 -0.04 7.09 -9.05
N THR A 121 0.63 6.36 -9.95
CA THR A 121 0.32 4.95 -10.18
C THR A 121 1.57 4.16 -10.54
N ILE A 122 1.80 3.07 -9.82
CA ILE A 122 2.89 2.13 -10.07
C ILE A 122 2.28 0.76 -10.34
N ILE A 123 2.70 0.11 -11.42
CA ILE A 123 2.26 -1.24 -11.78
C ILE A 123 3.49 -2.14 -11.84
N MET A 124 3.44 -3.27 -11.16
CA MET A 124 4.49 -4.27 -11.14
C MET A 124 3.90 -5.61 -11.56
N VAL A 125 4.49 -6.24 -12.56
CA VAL A 125 4.06 -7.54 -13.07
C VAL A 125 5.14 -8.56 -12.77
N PHE A 126 4.72 -9.66 -12.14
CA PHE A 126 5.57 -10.74 -11.71
C PHE A 126 5.06 -12.08 -12.24
N GLN A 127 5.97 -13.04 -12.38
CA GLN A 127 5.64 -14.40 -12.78
C GLN A 127 6.32 -15.46 -11.94
N LYS A 128 5.64 -16.61 -11.86
CA LYS A 128 6.14 -17.91 -11.45
C LYS A 128 5.77 -18.93 -12.53
N ALA A 129 6.27 -20.16 -12.39
CA ALA A 129 6.05 -21.24 -13.34
C ALA A 129 4.56 -21.45 -13.71
N THR A 130 3.64 -21.28 -12.75
CA THR A 130 2.22 -21.63 -12.89
C THR A 130 1.25 -20.48 -12.59
N ARG A 131 1.76 -19.28 -12.30
CA ARG A 131 0.92 -18.12 -11.95
C ARG A 131 1.62 -16.80 -12.25
N CYS A 132 0.83 -15.75 -12.41
CA CYS A 132 1.29 -14.37 -12.50
C CYS A 132 0.68 -13.54 -11.38
N ALA A 133 1.38 -12.48 -10.99
CA ALA A 133 0.90 -11.48 -10.06
C ALA A 133 1.03 -10.09 -10.68
N VAL A 134 -0.01 -9.28 -10.51
CA VAL A 134 0.00 -7.87 -10.86
C VAL A 134 -0.26 -7.08 -9.59
N ILE A 135 0.67 -6.20 -9.25
CA ILE A 135 0.55 -5.30 -8.10
C ILE A 135 0.41 -3.89 -8.64
N THR A 136 -0.73 -3.27 -8.35
CA THR A 136 -1.01 -1.88 -8.69
C THR A 136 -1.03 -1.07 -7.41
N ILE A 137 -0.21 -0.02 -7.35
CA ILE A 137 -0.16 0.93 -6.24
C ILE A 137 -0.69 2.25 -6.79
N ARG A 138 -1.71 2.82 -6.17
CA ARG A 138 -2.30 4.11 -6.54
C ARG A 138 -2.25 5.05 -5.35
N GLU A 139 -1.58 6.17 -5.51
CA GLU A 139 -1.52 7.21 -4.49
C GLU A 139 -2.66 8.21 -4.70
N GLU A 140 -3.44 8.46 -3.65
CA GLU A 140 -4.43 9.52 -3.60
C GLU A 140 -4.11 10.50 -2.45
N ALA A 141 -4.87 11.58 -2.34
CA ALA A 141 -4.57 12.68 -1.40
C ALA A 141 -4.46 12.26 0.09
N ILE A 142 -5.14 11.19 0.50
CA ILE A 142 -5.19 10.75 1.91
C ILE A 142 -4.62 9.35 2.09
N TYR A 143 -4.85 8.47 1.11
CA TYR A 143 -4.53 7.05 1.19
C TYR A 143 -3.80 6.61 -0.07
N THR A 144 -2.97 5.60 0.11
CA THR A 144 -2.41 4.82 -0.97
C THR A 144 -3.15 3.49 -1.02
N TYR A 145 -3.64 3.14 -2.20
CA TYR A 145 -4.35 1.90 -2.47
C TYR A 145 -3.41 0.92 -3.14
N VAL A 146 -3.55 -0.35 -2.77
CA VAL A 146 -2.81 -1.45 -3.38
C VAL A 146 -3.82 -2.49 -3.85
N GLU A 147 -3.70 -2.91 -5.09
CA GLU A 147 -4.45 -4.04 -5.63
C GLU A 147 -3.46 -5.13 -6.04
N ILE A 148 -3.62 -6.32 -5.48
CA ILE A 148 -2.79 -7.48 -5.77
C ILE A 148 -3.67 -8.50 -6.49
N GLY A 149 -3.49 -8.61 -7.80
CA GLY A 149 -4.16 -9.60 -8.64
C GLY A 149 -3.28 -10.82 -8.84
N ILE A 150 -3.79 -12.02 -8.53
CA ILE A 150 -3.09 -13.29 -8.79
C ILE A 150 -3.95 -14.17 -9.68
N ALA A 151 -3.37 -14.70 -10.75
CA ALA A 151 -4.04 -15.61 -11.66
C ALA A 151 -3.14 -16.79 -12.06
N PRO A 152 -3.71 -17.99 -12.26
CA PRO A 152 -2.96 -19.10 -12.84
C PRO A 152 -2.57 -18.75 -14.28
N THR A 153 -1.39 -19.19 -14.70
CA THR A 153 -0.96 -19.08 -16.09
C THR A 153 -1.23 -20.40 -16.80
N LEU A 154 -2.04 -20.35 -17.85
CA LEU A 154 -2.30 -21.52 -18.70
C LEU A 154 -1.05 -21.76 -19.56
N GLY A 155 -0.14 -22.60 -19.08
CA GLY A 155 0.98 -23.12 -19.85
C GLY A 155 2.05 -22.09 -20.21
N GLY A 156 3.01 -21.90 -19.29
CA GLY A 156 4.36 -21.42 -19.57
C GLY A 156 4.44 -20.01 -20.12
N VAL A 157 4.79 -19.05 -19.26
CA VAL A 157 5.14 -17.67 -19.63
C VAL A 157 6.49 -17.59 -20.39
N SER A 158 6.78 -18.59 -21.22
CA SER A 158 7.83 -18.56 -22.24
C SER A 158 7.43 -17.67 -23.43
N LYS A 159 6.13 -17.40 -23.65
CA LYS A 159 5.67 -16.66 -24.84
C LYS A 159 5.65 -15.14 -24.65
N ILE A 160 5.38 -14.63 -23.44
CA ILE A 160 5.33 -13.18 -23.19
C ILE A 160 6.75 -12.59 -23.14
N SER A 161 7.71 -13.31 -22.55
CA SER A 161 9.12 -12.92 -22.53
C SER A 161 9.79 -12.96 -23.92
N GLN A 162 9.27 -13.78 -24.85
CA GLN A 162 9.67 -13.75 -26.26
C GLN A 162 8.99 -12.61 -27.03
N ALA A 163 7.69 -12.36 -26.81
CA ALA A 163 6.97 -11.29 -27.50
C ALA A 163 7.51 -9.90 -27.16
N ILE A 164 7.93 -9.66 -25.91
CA ILE A 164 8.55 -8.39 -25.51
C ILE A 164 9.93 -8.22 -26.17
N ARG A 165 10.71 -9.29 -26.29
CA ARG A 165 12.01 -9.25 -27.00
C ARG A 165 11.85 -8.95 -28.50
N LEU A 166 10.84 -9.51 -29.14
CA LEU A 166 10.58 -9.28 -30.57
C LEU A 166 10.18 -7.84 -30.89
N THR A 167 9.68 -7.06 -29.91
CA THR A 167 9.26 -5.67 -30.16
C THR A 167 10.42 -4.68 -30.09
N ASP A 168 11.55 -5.07 -29.49
CA ASP A 168 12.77 -4.24 -29.43
C ASP A 168 13.64 -4.39 -30.70
N ASP A 169 13.59 -5.55 -31.37
CA ASP A 169 14.38 -5.83 -32.58
C ASP A 169 13.78 -5.22 -33.88
N ASP A 170 12.54 -4.73 -33.85
CA ASP A 170 11.87 -4.09 -35.01
C ASP A 170 12.09 -2.56 -35.08
N LEU A 171 12.97 -2.00 -34.25
CA LEU A 171 13.22 -0.56 -34.14
C LEU A 171 14.62 -0.10 -34.59
N GLU A 172 15.42 -0.97 -35.21
CA GLU A 172 16.65 -0.61 -35.95
C GLU A 172 16.51 -0.72 -37.46
#